data_AF-A0A7K3NGD8-F1
#
_entry.id   AF-A0A7K3NGD8-F1
#
_cell.length_a   1.000
_cell.length_b   1.000
_cell.length_c   1.000
_cell.angle_alpha   90.00
_cell.angle_beta   90.00
_cell.angle_gamma   90.00
#
_symmetry.space_group_name_H-M   'P 1'
#
loop_
_entity.id
_entity.type
_entity.pdbx_description
1 polymer ?
#
loop_
_entity_poly.entity_id
_entity_poly.type
_entity_poly.pdbx_seq_one_letter_code
_entity_poly.pdbx_strand_id
1 'polypeptide(L)'
;MKNKPSVPGYAGKRRTPLQAIAAFCRECFGGPAGACASADCPFHPYRQGTFPDGASRNVVAVVRRYCEGCAAADAPGGCTAGGVSPGLEPCPCWPFRLGRNPYVGAGRQESPRQQAPQQLGLADAQAAPIPGSAHGPGDAADRRRGLSHRKDAP
;
A
#
# COMPACT_ATOMS: atom_id res chain seq x y z
N MET A 1 31.81 2.45 -15.97
CA MET A 1 30.47 3.02 -15.68
C MET A 1 29.57 1.87 -15.24
N LYS A 2 29.05 1.87 -14.00
CA LYS A 2 28.26 0.75 -13.48
C LYS A 2 26.88 0.78 -14.13
N ASN A 3 26.62 -0.16 -15.05
CA ASN A 3 25.33 -0.34 -15.73
C ASN A 3 24.24 -0.52 -14.67
N LYS A 4 23.52 0.57 -14.44
CA LYS A 4 22.38 0.63 -13.54
C LYS A 4 21.26 -0.17 -14.22
N PRO A 5 20.64 -1.19 -13.59
CA PRO A 5 19.62 -2.01 -14.23
C PRO A 5 18.54 -1.11 -14.83
N SER A 6 18.42 -1.17 -16.16
CA SER A 6 17.34 -0.52 -16.88
C SER A 6 16.08 -1.34 -16.62
N VAL A 7 14.96 -0.68 -16.31
CA VAL A 7 13.69 -1.39 -16.19
C VAL A 7 13.27 -1.76 -17.61
N PRO A 8 13.06 -3.04 -17.94
CA PRO A 8 12.62 -3.41 -19.28
C PRO A 8 11.34 -2.66 -19.66
N GLY A 9 11.33 -2.04 -20.83
CA GLY A 9 10.19 -1.25 -21.32
C GLY A 9 10.07 0.18 -20.79
N TYR A 10 11.02 0.66 -19.98
CA TYR A 10 11.10 2.07 -19.57
C TYR A 10 12.23 2.79 -20.28
N ALA A 11 11.90 3.80 -21.07
CA ALA A 11 12.86 4.61 -21.81
C ALA A 11 13.31 5.89 -21.05
N GLY A 12 12.68 6.20 -19.91
CA GLY A 12 12.93 7.44 -19.18
C GLY A 12 14.12 7.41 -18.21
N LYS A 13 14.40 8.57 -17.62
CA LYS A 13 15.43 8.72 -16.57
C LYS A 13 15.01 7.97 -15.30
N ARG A 14 15.97 7.28 -14.66
CA ARG A 14 15.79 6.67 -13.34
C ARG A 14 15.51 7.74 -12.28
N ARG A 15 14.45 7.55 -11.50
CA ARG A 15 14.01 8.46 -10.42
C ARG A 15 13.69 7.64 -9.18
N THR A 16 13.68 8.26 -8.01
CA THR A 16 13.00 7.66 -6.84
C THR A 16 11.48 7.76 -7.02
N PRO A 17 10.65 6.96 -6.31
CA PRO A 17 9.19 7.07 -6.40
C PRO A 17 8.68 8.50 -6.17
N LEU A 18 9.26 9.20 -5.19
CA LEU A 18 8.88 10.56 -4.84
C LEU A 18 9.27 11.57 -5.93
N GLN A 19 10.46 11.41 -6.53
CA GLN A 19 10.89 12.21 -7.67
C GLN A 19 10.08 11.93 -8.94
N ALA A 20 9.60 10.70 -9.11
CA ALA A 20 8.72 10.32 -10.22
C ALA A 20 7.37 11.03 -10.12
N ILE A 21 6.75 11.04 -8.93
CA ILE A 21 5.50 11.77 -8.70
C ILE A 21 5.68 13.27 -8.97
N ALA A 22 6.73 13.89 -8.43
CA ALA A 22 6.98 15.31 -8.65
C ALA A 22 7.25 15.66 -10.13
N ALA A 23 7.86 14.76 -10.90
CA ALA A 23 7.99 14.92 -12.35
C ALA A 23 6.63 14.80 -13.05
N PHE A 24 5.88 13.73 -12.75
CA PHE A 24 4.55 13.50 -13.30
C PHE A 24 3.60 14.68 -13.05
N CYS A 25 3.57 15.23 -11.84
CA CYS A 25 2.68 16.35 -11.51
C CYS A 25 3.00 17.61 -12.31
N ARG A 26 4.27 17.86 -12.66
CA ARG A 26 4.65 19.01 -13.50
C ARG A 26 4.19 18.82 -14.94
N GLU A 27 4.30 17.60 -15.46
CA GLU A 27 3.85 17.24 -16.81
C GLU A 27 2.31 17.26 -16.90
N CYS A 28 1.63 16.69 -15.90
CA CYS A 28 0.17 16.61 -15.83
C CYS A 28 -0.49 17.99 -15.66
N PHE A 29 0.06 18.87 -14.82
CA PHE A 29 -0.50 20.20 -14.59
C PHE A 29 -0.05 21.23 -15.63
N GLY A 30 1.11 21.03 -16.28
CA GLY A 30 1.71 22.01 -17.19
C GLY A 30 2.32 23.22 -16.47
N GLY A 31 2.64 23.10 -15.18
CA GLY A 31 3.12 24.19 -14.34
C GLY A 31 3.82 23.72 -13.06
N PRO A 32 4.11 24.63 -12.11
CA PRO A 32 4.71 24.25 -10.83
C PRO A 32 3.74 23.34 -10.06
N ALA A 33 4.20 22.15 -9.70
CA ALA A 33 3.36 21.13 -9.05
C ALA A 33 2.67 21.64 -7.76
N GLY A 34 3.26 22.61 -7.06
CA GLY A 34 2.67 23.23 -5.87
C GLY A 34 1.33 23.94 -6.11
N ALA A 35 1.10 24.44 -7.33
CA ALA A 35 -0.09 25.21 -7.71
C ALA A 35 -1.29 24.36 -8.14
N CYS A 36 -1.13 23.04 -8.26
CA CYS A 36 -2.24 22.13 -8.53
C CYS A 36 -3.23 22.13 -7.35
N ALA A 37 -4.50 22.48 -7.62
CA ALA A 37 -5.56 22.59 -6.62
C ALA A 37 -6.33 21.28 -6.35
N SER A 38 -6.01 20.19 -7.07
CA SER A 38 -6.71 18.91 -6.95
C SER A 38 -6.33 18.19 -5.64
N ALA A 39 -6.96 18.58 -4.54
CA ALA A 39 -6.71 18.02 -3.21
C ALA A 39 -7.02 16.51 -3.12
N ASP A 40 -8.00 16.03 -3.88
CA ASP A 40 -8.40 14.61 -3.93
C ASP A 40 -7.43 13.73 -4.75
N CYS A 41 -6.45 14.33 -5.43
CA CYS A 41 -5.45 13.56 -6.17
C CYS A 41 -4.52 12.83 -5.18
N PRO A 42 -4.31 11.51 -5.31
CA PRO A 42 -3.44 10.77 -4.40
C PRO A 42 -1.97 11.20 -4.46
N PHE A 43 -1.57 11.91 -5.53
CA PHE A 43 -0.24 12.52 -5.65
C PHE A 43 -0.15 13.91 -5.05
N HIS A 44 -1.26 14.56 -4.72
CA HIS A 44 -1.28 15.90 -4.14
C HIS A 44 -0.31 16.06 -2.96
N PRO A 45 -0.29 15.19 -1.93
CA PRO A 45 0.67 15.34 -0.82
C PRO A 45 2.15 15.16 -1.22
N TYR A 46 2.43 14.45 -2.30
CA TYR A 46 3.80 14.11 -2.73
C TYR A 46 4.33 14.98 -3.87
N ARG A 47 3.51 15.87 -4.41
CA ARG A 47 3.78 16.63 -5.65
C ARG A 47 5.01 17.53 -5.59
N GLN A 48 5.43 17.93 -4.40
CA GLN A 48 6.63 18.75 -4.17
C GLN A 48 7.90 17.92 -3.95
N GLY A 49 7.79 16.59 -3.95
CA GLY A 49 8.93 15.70 -3.69
C GLY A 49 9.30 15.58 -2.21
N THR A 50 8.36 15.89 -1.31
CA THR A 50 8.52 15.80 0.15
C THR A 50 7.49 14.85 0.76
N PHE A 51 7.74 14.37 1.97
CA PHE A 51 6.79 13.59 2.75
C PHE A 51 6.13 14.50 3.80
N PRO A 52 4.86 14.86 3.64
CA PRO A 52 4.14 15.54 4.70
C PRO A 52 3.86 14.59 5.87
N ASP A 53 3.69 15.15 7.06
CA ASP A 53 3.31 14.39 8.25
C ASP A 53 1.95 13.70 8.06
N GLY A 54 1.87 12.44 8.48
CA GLY A 54 0.67 11.60 8.30
C GLY A 54 0.49 10.97 6.92
N ALA A 55 1.28 11.33 5.91
CA ALA A 55 1.21 10.67 4.60
C ALA A 55 1.85 9.29 4.59
N SER A 56 1.32 8.38 3.77
CA SER A 56 1.86 7.04 3.62
C SER A 56 3.33 7.09 3.18
N ARG A 57 4.19 6.40 3.91
CA ARG A 57 5.60 6.21 3.55
C ARG A 57 5.76 5.19 2.40
N ASN A 58 4.72 4.41 2.10
CA ASN A 58 4.70 3.47 0.99
C ASN A 58 4.29 4.16 -0.32
N VAL A 59 5.18 5.00 -0.84
CA VAL A 59 4.94 5.80 -2.05
C VAL A 59 4.65 4.93 -3.27
N VAL A 60 5.27 3.75 -3.38
CA VAL A 60 5.02 2.84 -4.51
C VAL A 60 3.59 2.28 -4.49
N ALA A 61 3.02 2.04 -3.31
CA ALA A 61 1.61 1.67 -3.20
C ALA A 61 0.68 2.81 -3.64
N VAL A 62 1.03 4.07 -3.34
CA VAL A 62 0.29 5.24 -3.82
C VAL A 62 0.34 5.33 -5.35
N VAL A 63 1.51 5.13 -5.95
CA VAL A 63 1.66 5.10 -7.42
C VAL A 63 0.82 3.99 -8.03
N ARG A 64 0.83 2.78 -7.46
CA ARG A 64 -0.03 1.69 -7.92
C ARG A 64 -1.51 2.08 -7.93
N ARG A 65 -2.03 2.59 -6.81
CA ARG A 65 -3.44 3.01 -6.70
C ARG A 65 -3.81 4.08 -7.72
N TYR A 66 -2.91 5.03 -7.96
CA TYR A 66 -3.13 6.02 -9.02
C TYR A 66 -3.15 5.37 -10.40
N CYS A 67 -2.20 4.47 -10.69
CA CYS A 67 -2.14 3.78 -11.97
C CYS A 67 -3.34 2.86 -12.23
N GLU A 68 -3.96 2.29 -11.20
CA GLU A 68 -5.22 1.54 -11.29
C GLU A 68 -6.38 2.42 -11.77
N GLY A 69 -6.39 3.71 -11.47
CA GLY A 69 -7.39 4.67 -12.00
C GLY A 69 -6.97 5.38 -13.29
N CYS A 70 -5.68 5.38 -13.62
CA CYS A 70 -5.13 6.09 -14.78
C CYS A 70 -5.06 5.22 -16.04
N ALA A 71 -4.77 3.92 -15.90
CA ALA A 71 -4.67 3.03 -17.04
C ALA A 71 -6.09 2.68 -17.54
N ALA A 72 -6.39 2.99 -18.80
CA ALA A 72 -7.62 2.52 -19.45
C ALA A 72 -7.66 0.99 -19.66
N ALA A 73 -6.53 0.30 -19.43
CA ALA A 73 -6.44 -1.15 -19.43
C ALA A 73 -6.85 -1.70 -18.05
N ASP A 74 -7.47 -2.90 -18.02
CA ASP A 74 -7.97 -3.57 -16.82
C ASP A 74 -6.94 -3.77 -15.68
N ALA A 75 -5.65 -3.50 -15.94
CA ALA A 75 -4.61 -3.46 -14.92
C ALA A 75 -3.43 -2.54 -15.31
N PRO A 76 -2.71 -1.97 -14.31
CA PRO A 76 -1.49 -1.20 -14.54
C PRO A 76 -0.37 -1.98 -15.24
N GLY A 77 -0.43 -3.32 -15.28
CA GLY A 77 0.53 -4.17 -15.96
C GLY A 77 0.61 -3.93 -17.47
N GLY A 78 -0.53 -3.69 -18.12
CA GLY A 78 -0.65 -3.48 -19.58
C GLY A 78 -0.34 -2.06 -20.04
N CYS A 79 -0.03 -1.13 -19.13
CA CYS A 79 0.28 0.24 -19.48
C CYS A 79 1.56 0.31 -20.34
N THR A 80 1.50 0.98 -21.48
CA THR A 80 2.62 1.18 -22.42
C THR A 80 3.30 2.54 -22.30
N ALA A 81 2.81 3.41 -21.39
CA ALA A 81 3.30 4.78 -21.23
C ALA A 81 4.76 4.91 -20.76
N GLY A 82 5.45 3.80 -20.47
CA GLY A 82 6.88 3.80 -20.13
C GLY A 82 7.80 3.80 -21.35
N GLY A 83 7.27 3.45 -22.53
CA GLY A 83 8.00 3.47 -23.78
C GLY A 83 8.12 4.87 -24.39
N VAL A 84 8.94 4.98 -25.42
CA VAL A 84 9.00 6.20 -26.24
C VAL A 84 7.79 6.17 -27.18
N SER A 85 6.90 7.14 -27.05
CA SER A 85 5.83 7.37 -28.01
C SER A 85 6.12 8.69 -28.76
N PRO A 86 5.85 8.79 -30.08
CA PRO A 86 6.09 10.02 -30.82
C PRO A 86 5.39 11.21 -30.15
N GLY A 87 6.16 12.21 -29.73
CA GLY A 87 5.64 13.42 -29.09
C GLY A 87 5.27 13.31 -27.61
N LEU A 88 5.49 12.15 -26.95
CA LEU A 88 5.29 12.00 -25.51
C LEU A 88 6.55 11.47 -24.81
N GLU A 89 6.96 12.20 -23.78
CA GLU A 89 7.95 11.70 -22.83
C GLU A 89 7.41 10.49 -22.07
N PRO A 90 8.29 9.52 -21.74
CA PRO A 90 7.89 8.33 -20.99
C PRO A 90 7.39 8.72 -19.60
N CYS A 91 6.24 8.16 -19.21
CA CYS A 91 5.61 8.42 -17.92
C CYS A 91 6.56 8.10 -16.75
N PRO A 92 6.93 9.08 -15.92
CA PRO A 92 7.94 8.89 -14.89
C PRO A 92 7.49 7.94 -13.77
N CYS A 93 6.17 7.74 -13.59
CA CYS A 93 5.59 6.81 -12.62
C CYS A 93 5.56 5.35 -13.10
N TRP A 94 5.76 5.10 -14.40
CA TRP A 94 5.64 3.77 -15.01
C TRP A 94 6.48 2.68 -14.35
N PRO A 95 7.75 2.93 -13.91
CA PRO A 95 8.55 1.92 -13.22
C PRO A 95 7.94 1.40 -11.92
N PHE A 96 7.07 2.19 -11.27
CA PHE A 96 6.51 1.91 -9.95
C PHE A 96 5.04 1.46 -9.98
N ARG A 97 4.44 1.41 -11.18
CA ARG A 97 3.00 1.15 -11.37
C ARG A 97 2.51 -0.17 -10.77
N LEU A 98 3.40 -1.15 -10.61
CA LEU A 98 3.10 -2.45 -10.00
C LEU A 98 3.21 -2.45 -8.46
N GLY A 99 3.41 -1.30 -7.84
CA GLY A 99 3.58 -1.18 -6.39
C GLY A 99 4.93 -1.69 -5.88
N ARG A 100 5.92 -1.83 -6.78
CA ARG A 100 7.27 -2.29 -6.46
C ARG A 100 8.28 -1.27 -6.94
N ASN A 101 9.37 -1.10 -6.20
CA ASN A 101 10.49 -0.28 -6.64
C ASN A 101 11.54 -1.18 -7.34
N PRO A 102 11.69 -1.09 -8.67
CA PRO A 102 12.62 -1.96 -9.43
C PRO A 102 14.10 -1.60 -9.20
N TYR A 103 14.38 -0.54 -8.45
CA TYR A 103 15.73 -0.03 -8.22
C TYR A 103 16.32 -0.39 -6.86
N VAL A 104 15.52 -0.95 -5.94
CA VAL A 104 16.01 -1.56 -4.71
C VAL A 104 16.04 -3.07 -4.90
N GLY A 105 17.20 -3.68 -4.64
CA GLY A 105 17.35 -5.14 -4.70
C GLY A 105 16.41 -5.85 -3.73
N ALA A 106 16.12 -7.13 -4.00
CA ALA A 106 15.20 -7.96 -3.23
C ALA A 106 15.46 -7.95 -1.70
N GLY A 107 16.71 -7.73 -1.27
CA GLY A 107 17.11 -7.73 0.15
C GLY A 107 16.85 -6.46 0.96
N ARG A 108 16.03 -5.50 0.47
CA ARG A 108 15.60 -4.32 1.29
C ARG A 108 14.09 -4.15 1.37
N GLN A 109 13.33 -5.12 0.85
CA GLN A 109 11.86 -5.19 0.99
C GLN A 109 11.42 -6.16 2.10
N GLU A 110 12.37 -6.70 2.87
CA GLU A 110 12.06 -7.46 4.08
C GLU A 110 11.41 -6.49 5.07
N SER A 111 10.12 -6.69 5.29
CA SER A 111 9.31 -5.88 6.19
C SER A 111 9.97 -5.82 7.57
N PRO A 112 9.93 -4.66 8.27
CA PRO A 112 10.18 -4.61 9.72
C PRO A 112 9.35 -5.64 10.51
N ARG A 113 8.24 -6.13 9.92
CA ARG A 113 7.39 -7.19 10.46
C ARG A 113 8.04 -8.58 10.52
N GLN A 114 9.13 -8.85 9.81
CA GLN A 114 9.82 -10.15 9.93
C GLN A 114 10.99 -10.13 10.94
N GLN A 115 11.32 -8.97 11.54
CA GLN A 115 12.38 -8.87 12.57
C GLN A 115 11.86 -8.91 14.02
N ALA A 116 10.55 -9.07 14.24
CA ALA A 116 9.98 -9.36 15.55
C ALA A 116 9.37 -10.77 15.51
N PRO A 117 10.18 -11.83 15.71
CA PRO A 117 10.34 -12.29 17.09
C PRO A 117 11.68 -13.02 17.33
N GLN A 118 12.78 -12.32 17.63
CA GLN A 118 13.97 -12.96 18.22
C GLN A 118 14.65 -12.13 19.35
N GLN A 119 13.99 -11.08 19.86
CA GLN A 119 14.49 -10.31 21.01
C GLN A 119 13.47 -10.17 22.15
N LEU A 120 12.77 -11.26 22.48
CA LEU A 120 12.21 -11.45 23.83
C LEU A 120 12.70 -12.80 24.35
N GLY A 121 13.99 -12.82 24.69
CA GLY A 121 14.54 -13.81 25.60
C GLY A 121 14.01 -13.52 27.00
N LEU A 122 12.92 -14.19 27.37
CA LEU A 122 12.56 -14.47 28.76
C LEU A 122 12.45 -15.98 28.86
N ALA A 123 13.59 -16.61 29.13
CA ALA A 123 13.66 -17.98 29.58
C ALA A 123 13.15 -18.04 31.04
N ASP A 124 12.56 -19.18 31.38
CA ASP A 124 12.21 -19.65 32.72
C ASP A 124 11.12 -18.88 33.50
N ALA A 125 9.88 -19.29 33.28
CA ALA A 125 8.93 -19.47 34.39
C ALA A 125 8.28 -20.85 34.24
N GLN A 126 8.82 -21.80 35.00
CA GLN A 126 8.32 -23.15 35.15
C GLN A 126 6.85 -23.09 35.61
N ALA A 127 5.98 -23.71 34.81
CA ALA A 127 4.58 -23.86 35.14
C ALA A 127 4.46 -24.81 36.34
N ALA A 128 4.21 -24.24 37.52
CA ALA A 128 3.79 -25.00 38.69
C ALA A 128 2.38 -25.60 38.45
N PRO A 129 2.11 -26.85 38.85
CA PRO A 129 0.79 -27.44 38.77
C PRO A 129 -0.16 -26.84 39.82
N ILE A 130 -1.32 -26.39 39.36
CA ILE A 130 -2.44 -25.95 40.19
C ILE A 130 -3.10 -27.18 40.85
N PRO A 131 -3.21 -27.25 42.19
CA PRO A 131 -4.00 -28.27 42.85
C PRO A 131 -5.44 -27.79 43.09
N GLY A 132 -6.39 -28.62 42.66
CA GLY A 132 -7.69 -28.80 43.33
C GLY A 132 -8.77 -27.74 43.13
N SER A 133 -9.85 -28.12 42.42
CA SER A 133 -11.20 -28.11 42.98
C SER A 133 -12.13 -28.97 42.15
N ALA A 134 -12.92 -29.77 42.85
CA ALA A 134 -13.65 -30.92 42.38
C ALA A 134 -15.16 -30.63 42.26
N HIS A 135 -15.88 -31.53 41.55
CA HIS A 135 -17.33 -31.80 41.59
C HIS A 135 -18.26 -30.69 41.05
N GLY A 136 -19.30 -30.95 40.24
CA GLY A 136 -19.96 -32.18 39.79
C GLY A 136 -21.05 -31.85 38.74
N PRO A 137 -21.79 -32.85 38.23
CA PRO A 137 -22.65 -32.73 37.04
C PRO A 137 -24.11 -32.36 37.36
N GLY A 138 -24.79 -31.69 36.44
CA GLY A 138 -26.21 -31.34 36.57
C GLY A 138 -26.89 -31.23 35.20
N ASP A 139 -27.72 -32.24 34.93
CA ASP A 139 -28.54 -32.50 33.75
C ASP A 139 -29.80 -31.60 33.66
N ALA A 140 -30.59 -31.78 32.60
CA ALA A 140 -31.96 -31.29 32.34
C ALA A 140 -32.10 -29.87 31.73
N ALA A 141 -32.47 -29.69 30.46
CA ALA A 141 -33.72 -30.02 29.75
C ALA A 141 -34.79 -28.91 29.79
N ASP A 142 -35.32 -28.65 28.59
CA ASP A 142 -36.69 -28.18 28.30
C ASP A 142 -37.11 -26.78 28.78
N ARG A 143 -37.36 -25.86 27.83
CA ARG A 143 -38.75 -25.45 27.50
C ARG A 143 -38.82 -24.44 26.36
N ARG A 144 -39.65 -24.81 25.38
CA ARG A 144 -40.26 -24.01 24.33
C ARG A 144 -41.10 -22.85 24.89
N ARG A 145 -41.52 -21.97 23.96
CA ARG A 145 -42.72 -21.07 23.95
C ARG A 145 -42.35 -19.60 24.22
N GLY A 146 -42.77 -18.60 23.45
CA GLY A 146 -43.65 -18.47 22.29
C GLY A 146 -43.29 -17.18 21.51
N LEU A 147 -43.47 -17.14 20.19
CA LEU A 147 -44.65 -16.59 19.51
C LEU A 147 -45.05 -15.14 19.90
N SER A 148 -44.82 -14.26 18.93
CA SER A 148 -45.81 -13.34 18.36
C SER A 148 -46.06 -11.97 19.00
N HIS A 149 -45.91 -10.98 18.12
CA HIS A 149 -46.92 -9.99 17.70
C HIS A 149 -46.83 -8.52 18.18
N ARG A 150 -46.85 -7.65 17.15
CA ARG A 150 -47.58 -6.36 17.03
C ARG A 150 -46.92 -5.18 17.77
N LYS A 151 -46.97 -3.91 17.31
CA LYS A 151 -47.90 -3.23 16.40
C LYS A 151 -47.32 -1.85 16.02
N ASP A 152 -47.91 -1.28 14.97
CA ASP A 152 -47.66 -0.02 14.27
C ASP A 152 -47.77 1.31 15.06
N ALA A 153 -47.25 2.36 14.41
CA ALA A 153 -47.71 3.76 14.35
C ALA A 153 -47.32 4.70 15.53
N PRO A 154 -47.38 6.04 15.41
CA PRO A 154 -48.08 6.90 14.44
C PRO A 154 -47.31 7.30 13.17
#